data_AF-A0A5S9M690-F1
#
_entry.id   AF-A0A5S9M690-F1
#
_cell.length_a   1.000
_cell.length_b   1.000
_cell.length_c   1.000
_cell.angle_alpha   90.00
_cell.angle_beta   90.00
_cell.angle_gamma   90.00
#
_symmetry.space_group_name_H-M   'P 1'
#
loop_
_entity.id
_entity.type
_entity.pdbx_description
1 polymer ?
#
loop_
_entity_poly.entity_id
_entity_poly.type
_entity_poly.pdbx_seq_one_letter_code
_entity_poly.pdbx_strand_id
1 'polypeptide(L)'
;MSELIHEIASDISMYLFEGLKVKGNHVLHITSTRFNEPVCLSLVHAHHYTFALHGYGETEVLQTLVGGTDREKAAETVKRLTLNGFPAVLLSESDRYSGTHPHNINNQCLTGKSVQLEISQAQRRAFFQDFRRRYRRETQNEQFYRYTNVLKQVLNLYG
;
A
#
# COMPACT_ATOMS: atom_id res chain seq x y z
N MET A 1 -1.43 8.28 -5.52
CA MET A 1 -1.44 7.04 -4.74
C MET A 1 -2.82 6.79 -4.19
N SER A 2 -3.47 7.82 -3.68
CA SER A 2 -4.87 7.79 -3.22
C SER A 2 -5.85 7.16 -4.19
N GLU A 3 -5.58 7.24 -5.50
CA GLU A 3 -6.44 6.63 -6.52
C GLU A 3 -6.55 5.11 -6.35
N LEU A 4 -5.47 4.39 -6.01
CA LEU A 4 -5.52 2.93 -5.74
C LEU A 4 -6.44 2.61 -4.57
N ILE A 5 -6.32 3.41 -3.50
CA ILE A 5 -7.10 3.27 -2.28
C ILE A 5 -8.59 3.53 -2.55
N HIS A 6 -8.93 4.58 -3.31
CA HIS A 6 -10.31 4.86 -3.70
C HIS A 6 -10.93 3.74 -4.56
N GLU A 7 -10.15 3.12 -5.44
CA GLU A 7 -10.64 2.03 -6.28
C GLU A 7 -10.93 0.75 -5.49
N ILE A 8 -10.16 0.44 -4.45
CA ILE A 8 -10.32 -0.80 -3.65
C ILE A 8 -11.28 -0.65 -2.46
N ALA A 9 -11.67 0.56 -2.10
CA ALA A 9 -12.41 0.85 -0.86
C ALA A 9 -13.93 0.61 -0.91
N SER A 10 -14.45 -0.33 -1.72
CA SER A 10 -15.90 -0.52 -1.83
C SER A 10 -16.55 -1.06 -0.56
N ASP A 11 -15.83 -1.87 0.22
CA ASP A 11 -16.38 -2.59 1.39
C ASP A 11 -15.42 -2.61 2.60
N ILE A 12 -14.42 -1.71 2.64
CA ILE A 12 -13.42 -1.65 3.69
C ILE A 12 -13.32 -0.24 4.30
N SER A 13 -13.07 -0.17 5.61
CA SER A 13 -12.72 1.09 6.26
C SER A 13 -11.37 1.59 5.74
N MET A 14 -11.34 2.87 5.38
CA MET A 14 -10.21 3.46 4.68
C MET A 14 -9.61 4.60 5.50
N TYR A 15 -8.30 4.57 5.68
CA TYR A 15 -7.52 5.71 6.12
C TYR A 15 -6.50 6.11 5.05
N LEU A 16 -6.42 7.40 4.75
CA LEU A 16 -5.53 7.92 3.73
C LEU A 16 -4.88 9.21 4.21
N PHE A 17 -3.56 9.21 4.33
CA PHE A 17 -2.77 10.41 4.59
C PHE A 17 -2.19 10.93 3.27
N GLU A 18 -2.72 12.06 2.77
CA GLU A 18 -2.27 12.66 1.51
C GLU A 18 -1.39 13.89 1.70
N GLY A 19 -0.19 13.87 1.10
CA GLY A 19 0.57 15.08 0.87
C GLY A 19 -0.05 15.93 -0.24
N LEU A 20 -0.60 17.11 0.10
CA LEU A 20 -1.30 17.99 -0.86
C LEU A 20 -0.42 19.08 -1.49
N LYS A 21 0.89 19.15 -1.17
CA LYS A 21 1.78 20.19 -1.71
C LYS A 21 2.01 20.02 -3.22
N VAL A 22 2.27 21.12 -3.92
CA VAL A 22 2.58 21.12 -5.37
C VAL A 22 3.95 20.48 -5.66
N LYS A 23 4.93 20.67 -4.77
CA LYS A 23 6.24 19.99 -4.76
C LYS A 23 6.65 19.71 -3.31
N GLY A 24 7.59 18.79 -3.11
CA GLY A 24 8.18 18.56 -1.79
C GLY A 24 7.34 17.74 -0.81
N ASN A 25 6.37 16.93 -1.26
CA ASN A 25 5.57 16.08 -0.36
C ASN A 25 6.40 15.03 0.41
N HIS A 26 7.65 14.76 0.02
CA HIS A 26 8.55 13.89 0.77
C HIS A 26 8.80 14.40 2.20
N VAL A 27 8.72 15.72 2.45
CA VAL A 27 8.85 16.27 3.82
C VAL A 27 7.66 15.94 4.72
N LEU A 28 6.54 15.52 4.12
CA LEU A 28 5.35 15.06 4.85
C LEU A 28 5.42 13.54 5.12
N HIS A 29 6.44 12.85 4.62
CA HIS A 29 6.63 11.43 4.86
C HIS A 29 7.12 11.22 6.30
N ILE A 30 6.17 10.99 7.21
CA ILE A 30 6.46 10.48 8.55
C ILE A 30 6.61 8.97 8.40
N THR A 31 7.73 8.41 8.89
CA THR A 31 7.96 6.96 8.89
C THR A 31 6.85 6.27 9.68
N SER A 32 6.37 5.10 9.22
CA SER A 32 5.26 4.38 9.85
C SER A 32 5.46 4.06 11.34
N THR A 33 6.70 3.96 11.81
CA THR A 33 7.09 3.79 13.22
C THR A 33 6.99 5.05 14.08
N ARG A 34 6.79 6.21 13.44
CA ARG A 34 6.62 7.53 14.07
C ARG A 34 5.28 8.16 13.71
N PHE A 35 4.47 7.49 12.90
CA PHE A 35 3.16 7.96 12.49
C PHE A 35 2.16 7.71 13.62
N ASN A 36 1.70 8.79 14.25
CA ASN A 36 0.85 8.77 15.43
C ASN A 36 -0.36 9.69 15.26
N GLU A 37 -0.85 9.85 14.04
CA GLU A 37 -2.05 10.64 13.78
C GLU A 37 -3.25 9.99 14.49
N PRO A 38 -3.95 10.72 15.39
CA PRO A 38 -4.95 10.12 16.28
C PRO A 38 -6.12 9.42 15.57
N VAL A 39 -6.57 9.91 14.41
CA VAL A 39 -7.66 9.30 13.64
C VAL A 39 -7.21 7.97 13.04
N CYS A 40 -6.02 7.92 12.45
CA CYS A 40 -5.42 6.68 11.96
C CYS A 40 -5.29 5.64 13.07
N LEU A 41 -4.78 6.08 14.23
CA LEU A 41 -4.54 5.20 15.37
C LEU A 41 -5.85 4.61 15.89
N SER A 42 -6.87 5.46 16.05
CA SER A 42 -8.20 5.04 16.50
C SER A 42 -8.84 4.05 15.52
N LEU A 43 -8.70 4.29 14.21
CA LEU A 43 -9.19 3.36 13.19
C LEU A 43 -8.44 2.04 13.25
N VAL A 44 -7.11 2.05 13.25
CA VAL A 44 -6.30 0.83 13.31
C VAL A 44 -6.66 -0.01 14.54
N HIS A 45 -6.77 0.62 15.72
CA HIS A 45 -7.11 -0.07 16.97
C HIS A 45 -8.53 -0.68 16.96
N ALA A 46 -9.42 -0.20 16.08
CA ALA A 46 -10.78 -0.72 15.93
C ALA A 46 -10.91 -1.85 14.89
N HIS A 47 -9.86 -2.18 14.12
CA HIS A 47 -9.93 -3.19 13.05
C HIS A 47 -9.11 -4.44 13.40
N HIS A 48 -9.54 -5.59 12.89
CA HIS A 48 -8.83 -6.86 13.09
C HIS A 48 -7.49 -6.90 12.34
N TYR A 49 -7.45 -6.35 11.14
CA TYR A 49 -6.31 -6.44 10.24
C TYR A 49 -6.01 -5.08 9.61
N THR A 50 -4.76 -4.86 9.24
CA THR A 50 -4.36 -3.66 8.48
C THR A 50 -3.75 -4.05 7.14
N PHE A 51 -4.20 -3.41 6.07
CA PHE A 51 -3.58 -3.49 4.75
C PHE A 51 -3.11 -2.10 4.32
N ALA A 52 -1.80 -1.92 4.16
CA ALA A 52 -1.19 -0.60 3.95
C ALA A 52 -0.54 -0.47 2.57
N LEU A 53 -0.83 0.63 1.89
CA LEU A 53 -0.22 0.99 0.61
C LEU A 53 0.72 2.20 0.77
N HIS A 54 1.98 2.00 0.44
CA HIS A 54 3.04 3.00 0.45
C HIS A 54 3.72 3.07 -0.92
N GLY A 55 4.48 4.14 -1.14
CA GLY A 55 5.28 4.26 -2.35
C GLY A 55 6.67 4.78 -2.04
N TYR A 56 7.66 4.18 -2.69
CA TYR A 56 9.07 4.56 -2.57
C TYR A 56 9.59 5.19 -3.87
N GLY A 57 10.74 5.86 -3.77
CA GLY A 57 11.30 6.76 -4.79
C GLY A 57 12.07 6.09 -5.92
N GLU A 58 11.76 4.85 -6.28
CA GLU A 58 12.42 4.13 -7.38
C GLU A 58 11.73 4.42 -8.72
N THR A 59 12.45 4.99 -9.70
CA THR A 59 11.88 5.52 -10.96
C THR A 59 12.04 4.63 -12.17
N GLU A 60 12.95 3.65 -12.12
CA GLU A 60 13.29 2.82 -13.28
C GLU A 60 12.70 1.41 -13.15
N VAL A 61 12.65 0.86 -11.93
CA VAL A 61 12.21 -0.52 -11.70
C VAL A 61 10.72 -0.57 -11.36
N LEU A 62 9.92 -1.27 -12.17
CA LEU A 62 8.53 -1.60 -11.84
C LEU A 62 8.53 -2.73 -10.81
N GLN A 63 8.19 -2.43 -9.56
CA GLN A 63 8.23 -3.41 -8.48
C GLN A 63 7.27 -3.03 -7.34
N THR A 64 6.71 -4.06 -6.72
CA THR A 64 6.05 -3.99 -5.42
C THR A 64 6.84 -4.81 -4.40
N LEU A 65 7.31 -4.17 -3.33
CA LEU A 65 7.87 -4.89 -2.19
C LEU A 65 6.73 -5.17 -1.21
N VAL A 66 6.61 -6.40 -0.74
CA VAL A 66 5.52 -6.83 0.15
C VAL A 66 6.11 -7.29 1.47
N GLY A 67 5.55 -6.79 2.56
CA GLY A 67 5.89 -7.15 3.92
C GLY A 67 4.67 -7.18 4.82
N GLY A 68 4.88 -6.90 6.11
CA GLY A 68 3.89 -6.98 7.17
C GLY A 68 4.05 -8.23 8.03
N THR A 69 3.30 -8.26 9.13
CA THR A 69 3.29 -9.34 10.13
C THR A 69 2.39 -10.51 9.76
N ASP A 70 1.41 -10.33 8.86
CA ASP A 70 0.63 -11.43 8.26
C ASP A 70 1.43 -12.08 7.13
N ARG A 71 2.41 -12.91 7.50
CA ARG A 71 3.37 -13.52 6.55
C ARG A 71 2.70 -14.39 5.49
N GLU A 72 1.63 -15.08 5.86
CA GLU A 72 0.86 -15.93 4.95
C GLU A 72 0.18 -15.10 3.86
N LYS A 73 -0.55 -14.05 4.24
CA LYS A 73 -1.24 -13.20 3.26
C LYS A 73 -0.28 -12.28 2.51
N ALA A 74 0.86 -11.90 3.09
CA ALA A 74 1.93 -11.22 2.38
C ALA A 74 2.50 -12.10 1.24
N ALA A 75 2.76 -13.38 1.51
CA ALA A 75 3.21 -14.33 0.49
C ALA A 75 2.15 -14.57 -0.60
N GLU A 76 0.88 -14.72 -0.22
CA GLU A 76 -0.23 -14.85 -1.17
C GLU A 76 -0.41 -13.59 -2.04
N THR A 77 -0.21 -12.40 -1.46
CA THR A 77 -0.21 -11.13 -2.21
C THR A 77 0.86 -11.13 -3.29
N VAL A 78 2.10 -11.50 -2.96
CA VAL A 78 3.22 -11.60 -3.92
C VAL A 78 2.89 -12.57 -5.04
N LYS A 79 2.36 -13.75 -4.69
CA LYS A 79 1.97 -14.77 -5.67
C LYS A 79 0.91 -14.23 -6.64
N ARG A 80 -0.17 -13.60 -6.14
CA ARG A 80 -1.24 -13.08 -7.00
C ARG A 80 -0.79 -11.94 -7.89
N LEU A 81 0.01 -11.01 -7.36
CA LEU A 81 0.61 -9.94 -8.17
C LEU A 81 1.47 -10.52 -9.30
N THR A 82 2.36 -11.46 -8.96
CA THR A 82 3.28 -12.08 -9.93
C THR A 82 2.52 -12.85 -11.01
N LEU A 83 1.50 -13.64 -10.64
CA LEU A 83 0.65 -14.37 -11.58
C LEU A 83 -0.11 -13.45 -12.55
N ASN A 84 -0.37 -12.20 -12.14
CA ASN A 84 -1.05 -11.21 -12.98
C ASN A 84 -0.08 -10.27 -13.73
N GLY A 85 1.23 -10.60 -13.72
CA GLY A 85 2.26 -9.88 -14.48
C GLY A 85 2.83 -8.65 -13.77
N PHE A 86 2.60 -8.50 -12.47
CA PHE A 86 3.18 -7.42 -11.66
C PHE A 86 4.37 -7.95 -10.85
N PRO A 87 5.60 -7.45 -11.09
CA PRO A 87 6.76 -7.87 -10.31
C PRO A 87 6.57 -7.55 -8.83
N ALA A 88 6.56 -8.58 -7.99
CA ALA A 88 6.41 -8.47 -6.55
C ALA A 88 7.45 -9.31 -5.83
N VAL A 89 7.96 -8.80 -4.70
CA VAL A 89 8.98 -9.48 -3.88
C VAL A 89 8.53 -9.50 -2.44
N LEU A 90 8.59 -10.68 -1.81
CA LEU A 90 8.37 -10.82 -0.37
C LEU A 90 9.65 -10.42 0.36
N LEU A 91 9.57 -9.39 1.20
CA LEU A 91 10.68 -8.93 2.02
C LEU A 91 10.90 -9.85 3.22
N SER A 92 12.16 -10.06 3.59
CA SER A 92 12.53 -10.63 4.88
C SER A 92 12.10 -9.69 6.02
N GLU A 93 11.92 -10.20 7.23
CA GLU A 93 11.49 -9.37 8.37
C GLU A 93 12.53 -8.30 8.74
N SER A 94 13.81 -8.56 8.46
CA SER A 94 14.91 -7.63 8.69
C SER A 94 15.10 -6.59 7.57
N ASP A 95 14.44 -6.77 6.42
CA ASP A 95 14.65 -5.88 5.28
C ASP A 95 14.12 -4.48 5.55
N ARG A 96 14.75 -3.51 4.90
CA ARG A 96 14.18 -2.17 4.81
C ARG A 96 12.81 -2.25 4.15
N TYR A 97 11.82 -1.62 4.80
CA TYR A 97 10.40 -1.63 4.42
C TYR A 97 9.64 -2.93 4.67
N SER A 98 10.19 -3.87 5.44
CA SER A 98 9.49 -5.11 5.80
C SER A 98 8.17 -4.87 6.54
N GLY A 99 8.00 -3.71 7.19
CA GLY A 99 6.78 -3.34 7.90
C GLY A 99 6.52 -4.15 9.19
N THR A 100 7.45 -5.02 9.61
CA THR A 100 7.26 -5.97 10.74
C THR A 100 7.56 -5.38 12.12
N HIS A 101 8.10 -4.16 12.18
CA HIS A 101 8.49 -3.54 13.44
C HIS A 101 7.28 -3.42 14.40
N PRO A 102 7.38 -3.82 15.68
CA PRO A 102 6.23 -3.80 16.62
C PRO A 102 5.56 -2.43 16.77
N HIS A 103 6.35 -1.35 16.75
CA HIS A 103 5.83 0.02 16.80
C HIS A 103 5.31 0.58 15.46
N ASN A 104 5.35 -0.18 14.37
CA ASN A 104 4.68 0.24 13.12
C ASN A 104 3.17 0.32 13.39
N ILE A 105 2.56 1.46 13.09
CA ILE A 105 1.12 1.64 13.29
C ILE A 105 0.29 0.54 12.63
N ASN A 106 0.72 0.01 11.47
CA ASN A 106 0.01 -1.06 10.78
C ASN A 106 -0.18 -2.32 11.65
N ASN A 107 0.74 -2.57 12.58
CA ASN A 107 0.78 -3.73 13.46
C ASN A 107 0.05 -3.51 14.79
N GLN A 108 -0.59 -2.35 14.99
CA GLN A 108 -1.33 -2.04 16.21
C GLN A 108 -2.83 -2.35 16.10
N CYS A 109 -3.25 -3.03 15.02
CA CYS A 109 -4.61 -3.58 14.91
C CYS A 109 -4.86 -4.69 15.93
N LEU A 110 -6.12 -5.09 16.13
CA LEU A 110 -6.52 -6.02 17.20
C LEU A 110 -5.78 -7.37 17.15
N THR A 111 -5.44 -7.87 15.97
CA THR A 111 -4.69 -9.13 15.81
C THR A 111 -3.17 -8.92 15.72
N GLY A 112 -2.73 -7.67 15.55
CA GLY A 112 -1.36 -7.31 15.20
C GLY A 112 -0.91 -7.77 13.80
N LYS A 113 -1.80 -8.37 12.99
CA LYS A 113 -1.50 -8.88 11.65
C LYS A 113 -1.74 -7.82 10.58
N SER A 114 -0.70 -7.53 9.81
CA SER A 114 -0.73 -6.55 8.73
C SER A 114 -0.08 -7.06 7.45
N VAL A 115 -0.48 -6.48 6.31
CA VAL A 115 0.26 -6.55 5.05
C VAL A 115 0.62 -5.13 4.61
N GLN A 116 1.86 -4.94 4.19
CA GLN A 116 2.37 -3.65 3.71
C GLN A 116 2.91 -3.80 2.29
N LEU A 117 2.47 -2.93 1.38
CA LEU A 117 2.99 -2.85 0.01
C LEU A 117 3.76 -1.54 -0.15
N GLU A 118 5.00 -1.62 -0.59
CA GLU A 118 5.76 -0.49 -1.11
C GLU A 118 5.80 -0.56 -2.64
N ILE A 119 5.15 0.39 -3.30
CA ILE A 119 5.05 0.41 -4.77
C ILE A 119 6.02 1.45 -5.34
N SER A 120 6.90 1.01 -6.23
CA SER A 120 7.90 1.91 -6.84
C SER A 120 7.24 3.08 -7.56
N GLN A 121 7.96 4.19 -7.71
CA GLN A 121 7.46 5.31 -8.51
C GLN A 121 7.26 4.91 -9.97
N ALA A 122 8.12 4.05 -10.52
CA ALA A 122 7.97 3.52 -11.87
C ALA A 122 6.63 2.78 -12.03
N GLN A 123 6.32 1.85 -11.12
CA GLN A 123 5.07 1.08 -11.14
C GLN A 123 3.85 1.98 -10.93
N ARG A 124 3.92 2.94 -10.00
CA ARG A 124 2.85 3.92 -9.78
C ARG A 124 2.62 4.81 -11.00
N ARG A 125 3.66 5.19 -11.73
CA ARG A 125 3.55 5.96 -12.99
C ARG A 125 2.86 5.15 -14.08
N ALA A 126 3.21 3.86 -14.18
CA ALA A 126 2.67 2.96 -15.20
C ALA A 126 1.14 2.78 -15.13
N PHE A 127 0.52 3.07 -13.99
CA PHE A 127 -0.93 3.03 -13.81
C PHE A 127 -1.70 4.18 -14.47
N PHE A 128 -1.03 5.25 -14.90
CA PHE A 128 -1.69 6.43 -15.41
C PHE A 128 -1.10 6.87 -16.75
N GLN A 129 -1.95 7.33 -17.66
CA GLN A 129 -1.47 8.06 -18.85
C GLN A 129 -0.80 9.38 -18.44
N ASP A 130 -1.27 10.00 -17.34
CA ASP A 130 -0.67 11.19 -16.76
C ASP A 130 -0.53 11.09 -15.24
N PHE A 131 0.71 10.96 -14.78
CA PHE A 131 1.01 10.79 -13.35
C PHE A 131 0.90 12.08 -12.51
N ARG A 132 0.68 13.24 -13.14
CA ARG A 132 0.52 14.51 -12.41
C ARG A 132 -0.76 14.44 -11.58
N ARG A 133 -0.67 14.89 -10.32
CA ARG A 133 -1.74 14.76 -9.31
C ARG A 133 -3.13 15.18 -9.81
N ARG A 134 -3.23 16.27 -10.58
CA ARG A 134 -4.51 16.78 -11.09
C ARG A 134 -5.18 15.89 -12.14
N TYR A 135 -4.46 14.99 -12.79
CA TYR A 135 -4.97 14.17 -13.89
C TYR A 135 -5.10 12.69 -13.55
N ARG A 136 -4.48 12.21 -12.47
CA ARG A 136 -4.49 10.79 -12.10
C ARG A 136 -5.89 10.21 -11.91
N ARG A 137 -6.88 11.02 -11.50
CA ARG A 137 -8.27 10.59 -11.33
C ARG A 137 -9.02 10.31 -12.63
N GLU A 138 -8.51 10.80 -13.75
CA GLU A 138 -9.16 10.73 -15.06
C GLU A 138 -8.31 9.96 -16.09
N THR A 139 -7.11 9.51 -15.71
CA THR A 139 -6.12 8.92 -16.62
C THR A 139 -5.65 7.53 -16.20
N GLN A 140 -6.38 6.87 -15.29
CA GLN A 140 -6.17 5.46 -14.96
C GLN A 140 -6.26 4.61 -16.22
N ASN A 141 -5.30 3.72 -16.42
CA ASN A 141 -5.26 2.83 -17.58
C ASN A 141 -5.55 1.37 -17.18
N GLU A 142 -5.45 0.44 -18.12
CA GLU A 142 -5.70 -0.99 -17.88
C GLU A 142 -4.82 -1.58 -16.76
N GLN A 143 -3.55 -1.15 -16.66
CA GLN A 143 -2.66 -1.66 -15.61
C GLN A 143 -3.14 -1.26 -14.21
N PHE A 144 -3.70 -0.06 -14.06
CA PHE A 144 -4.31 0.37 -12.80
C PHE A 144 -5.41 -0.59 -12.37
N TYR A 145 -6.40 -0.83 -13.24
CA TYR A 145 -7.56 -1.67 -12.92
C TYR A 145 -7.19 -3.14 -12.71
N ARG A 146 -6.22 -3.66 -13.49
CA ARG A 146 -5.68 -5.01 -13.27
C ARG A 146 -5.00 -5.13 -11.93
N TYR A 147 -4.21 -4.13 -11.53
CA TYR A 147 -3.51 -4.14 -10.24
C TYR A 147 -4.51 -4.07 -9.08
N THR A 148 -5.48 -3.16 -9.13
CA THR A 148 -6.49 -3.01 -8.06
C THR A 148 -7.42 -4.21 -7.97
N ASN A 149 -7.73 -4.89 -9.08
CA ASN A 149 -8.49 -6.13 -9.05
C ASN A 149 -7.74 -7.24 -8.27
N VAL A 150 -6.42 -7.33 -8.45
CA VAL A 150 -5.60 -8.25 -7.64
C VAL A 150 -5.65 -7.87 -6.16
N LEU A 151 -5.56 -6.59 -5.83
CA LEU A 151 -5.65 -6.14 -4.43
C LEU A 151 -7.02 -6.45 -3.82
N LYS A 152 -8.13 -6.25 -4.55
CA LYS A 152 -9.48 -6.63 -4.11
C LYS A 152 -9.57 -8.12 -3.80
N GLN A 153 -8.99 -8.97 -4.64
CA GLN A 153 -8.95 -10.42 -4.39
C GLN A 153 -8.13 -10.79 -3.15
N VAL A 154 -7.04 -10.08 -2.86
CA VAL A 154 -6.25 -10.26 -1.64
C VAL A 154 -7.04 -9.81 -0.41
N LEU A 155 -7.73 -8.68 -0.49
CA LEU A 155 -8.55 -8.16 0.61
C LEU A 155 -9.69 -9.12 0.97
N ASN A 156 -10.29 -9.80 0.00
CA ASN A 156 -11.31 -10.83 0.23
C ASN A 156 -10.80 -12.05 1.02
N LEU A 157 -9.49 -12.20 1.24
CA LEU A 157 -8.93 -13.23 2.12
C LEU A 157 -9.13 -12.93 3.61
N TYR A 158 -9.53 -11.69 3.96
CA TYR A 158 -9.68 -11.25 5.34
C TYR A 158 -11.09 -11.48 5.93
N GLY A 159 -12.05 -11.93 5.11
CA GLY A 159 -13.40 -12.31 5.55
C GLY A 159 -14.35 -11.13 5.69
#